data_AF-A0A7C6FXC0-F1
#
_entry.id   AF-A0A7C6FXC0-F1
#
_cell.length_a   1.000
_cell.length_b   1.000
_cell.length_c   1.000
_cell.angle_alpha   90.00
_cell.angle_beta   90.00
_cell.angle_gamma   90.00
#
_symmetry.space_group_name_H-M   'P 1'
#
loop_
_entity.id
_entity.type
_entity.pdbx_description
1 polymer ?
#
loop_
_entity_poly.entity_id
_entity_poly.type
_entity_poly.pdbx_seq_one_letter_code
_entity_poly.pdbx_strand_id
1 'polypeptide(L)'
;MKKLRLFNALIFACLLLTTNIWGQQNFQVNKTPESSAITVSFKKPADWGDSPVYLWAWTDDNPQFLGEDWPGIPISEGENGFSSYTFDSSVKIVNIIFSKDGSPQSTNITNVVKSTCYEFDAYVSENTFSVKTVDCPAPSYTVSVSANPAEGGTVTGGGSYESGTSCTVTAIAYGGYIFTGWTENNEVVSTELSYTFTVEKDRTLTANFEEDDSPFIPIT
;
A
#
# COMPACT_ATOMS: atom_id res chain seq x y z
N MET A 1 27.48 -32.45 52.58
CA MET A 1 28.03 -33.73 52.09
C MET A 1 26.91 -34.56 51.48
N LYS A 2 27.06 -34.96 50.21
CA LYS A 2 26.45 -36.16 49.56
C LYS A 2 24.91 -36.15 49.44
N LYS A 3 24.27 -36.67 48.41
CA LYS A 3 24.62 -37.19 47.07
C LYS A 3 23.25 -37.42 46.41
N LEU A 4 23.16 -37.10 45.13
CA LEU A 4 22.16 -37.60 44.18
C LEU A 4 22.00 -39.13 44.28
N ARG A 5 20.75 -39.65 44.23
CA ARG A 5 20.45 -41.02 43.76
C ARG A 5 19.09 -41.05 43.02
N LEU A 6 19.14 -41.74 41.87
CA LEU A 6 18.16 -41.88 40.79
C LEU A 6 17.16 -43.06 40.99
N PHE A 7 16.22 -43.13 40.02
CA PHE A 7 15.35 -44.23 39.55
C PHE A 7 14.01 -44.34 40.30
N ASN A 8 12.85 -44.40 39.64
CA ASN A 8 12.51 -45.33 38.55
C ASN A 8 11.31 -44.85 37.70
N ALA A 9 11.30 -45.26 36.43
CA ALA A 9 10.28 -44.96 35.43
C ALA A 9 8.98 -45.75 35.65
N LEU A 10 7.83 -45.16 35.29
CA LEU A 10 6.69 -45.94 34.79
C LEU A 10 6.26 -45.40 33.43
N ILE A 11 6.48 -46.29 32.47
CA ILE A 11 6.12 -46.26 31.07
C ILE A 11 4.62 -46.58 30.98
N PHE A 12 3.82 -45.72 30.34
CA PHE A 12 2.55 -46.16 29.75
C PHE A 12 2.76 -46.23 28.24
N ALA A 13 3.02 -47.44 27.76
CA ALA A 13 2.90 -47.80 26.36
C ALA A 13 1.43 -48.10 26.07
N CYS A 14 0.82 -47.35 25.15
CA CYS A 14 -0.34 -47.83 24.40
C CYS A 14 0.05 -47.85 22.93
N LEU A 15 0.06 -49.07 22.39
CA LEU A 15 0.61 -49.44 21.10
C LEU A 15 -0.39 -49.15 19.98
N LEU A 16 0.06 -48.32 19.04
CA LEU A 16 -0.21 -48.28 17.59
C LEU A 16 -1.40 -49.07 17.03
N LEU A 17 -2.30 -48.37 16.32
CA LEU A 17 -2.75 -48.82 14.99
C LEU A 17 -2.76 -47.64 14.00
N THR A 18 -1.89 -47.80 13.02
CA THR A 18 -1.78 -47.21 11.68
C THR A 18 -3.03 -46.54 11.08
N THR A 19 -2.86 -45.35 10.50
CA THR A 19 -2.80 -45.14 9.03
C THR A 19 -2.56 -43.67 8.71
N ASN A 20 -1.42 -43.36 8.10
CA ASN A 20 -1.30 -42.22 7.20
C ASN A 20 -2.05 -42.57 5.92
N ILE A 21 -2.83 -41.64 5.35
CA ILE A 21 -2.94 -41.32 3.92
C ILE A 21 -3.81 -40.05 3.74
N TRP A 22 -3.15 -39.03 3.20
CA TRP A 22 -3.60 -37.98 2.29
C TRP A 22 -4.90 -37.20 2.50
N GLY A 23 -4.68 -35.91 2.77
CA GLY A 23 -5.65 -34.85 2.57
C GLY A 23 -5.08 -33.50 3.00
N GLN A 24 -3.88 -33.11 2.54
CA GLN A 24 -3.52 -31.68 2.52
C GLN A 24 -4.40 -31.00 1.47
N GLN A 25 -5.65 -30.76 1.82
CA GLN A 25 -6.36 -29.63 1.25
C GLN A 25 -5.59 -28.41 1.76
N ASN A 26 -4.93 -27.71 0.83
CA ASN A 26 -4.48 -26.35 1.06
C ASN A 26 -5.71 -25.57 1.54
N PHE A 27 -5.86 -25.41 2.85
CA PHE A 27 -6.67 -24.33 3.40
C PHE A 27 -5.89 -23.07 3.05
N GLN A 28 -6.07 -22.60 1.81
CA GLN A 28 -6.00 -21.18 1.57
C GLN A 28 -6.97 -20.63 2.60
N VAL A 29 -6.43 -20.07 3.69
CA VAL A 29 -7.18 -19.07 4.43
C VAL A 29 -7.46 -18.04 3.35
N ASN A 30 -8.62 -18.15 2.70
CA ASN A 30 -9.20 -17.04 1.99
C ASN A 30 -9.31 -16.00 3.10
N LYS A 31 -8.29 -15.15 3.23
CA LYS A 31 -8.33 -13.97 4.07
C LYS A 31 -9.60 -13.31 3.59
N THR A 32 -10.66 -13.45 4.37
CA THR A 32 -11.87 -12.65 4.20
C THR A 32 -11.33 -11.25 4.01
N PRO A 33 -11.59 -10.57 2.87
CA PRO A 33 -10.95 -9.29 2.61
C PRO A 33 -11.15 -8.49 3.88
N GLU A 34 -10.03 -8.20 4.57
CA GLU A 34 -10.08 -7.43 5.80
C GLU A 34 -10.89 -6.22 5.41
N SER A 35 -12.06 -6.07 6.05
CA SER A 35 -12.96 -4.98 5.73
C SER A 35 -12.13 -3.73 5.86
N SER A 36 -11.71 -3.17 4.73
CA SER A 36 -10.83 -2.02 4.73
C SER A 36 -11.61 -0.93 5.43
N ALA A 37 -11.08 -0.46 6.56
CA ALA A 37 -11.68 0.62 7.31
C ALA A 37 -12.05 1.77 6.35
N ILE A 38 -13.24 2.33 6.52
CA ILE A 38 -13.68 3.44 5.67
C ILE A 38 -12.78 4.64 5.98
N THR A 39 -12.14 5.18 4.96
CA THR A 39 -11.37 6.42 5.06
C THR A 39 -12.00 7.49 4.19
N VAL A 40 -12.39 8.60 4.80
CA VAL A 40 -12.92 9.76 4.08
C VAL A 40 -11.85 10.83 4.02
N SER A 41 -11.64 11.40 2.84
CA SER A 41 -10.68 12.47 2.64
C SER A 41 -11.33 13.65 1.95
N PHE A 42 -10.96 14.86 2.33
CA PHE A 42 -11.49 16.08 1.74
C PHE A 42 -10.38 17.06 1.39
N LYS A 43 -10.41 17.54 0.14
CA LYS A 43 -9.57 18.64 -0.31
C LYS A 43 -10.36 19.94 -0.21
N LYS A 44 -10.04 20.72 0.83
CA LYS A 44 -10.66 22.02 1.13
C LYS A 44 -10.37 23.05 0.03
N PRO A 45 -11.24 24.05 -0.17
CA PRO A 45 -10.96 25.14 -1.10
C PRO A 45 -9.82 26.02 -0.57
N ALA A 46 -9.10 26.67 -1.48
CA ALA A 46 -7.87 27.41 -1.17
C ALA A 46 -8.09 28.60 -0.20
N ASP A 47 -9.28 29.18 -0.20
CA ASP A 47 -9.66 30.31 0.65
C ASP A 47 -9.85 29.93 2.14
N TRP A 48 -9.80 28.63 2.47
CA TRP A 48 -9.75 28.18 3.87
C TRP A 48 -8.37 28.39 4.49
N GLY A 49 -7.31 28.63 3.70
CA GLY A 49 -5.95 28.83 4.20
C GLY A 49 -5.51 27.70 5.12
N ASP A 50 -4.93 28.03 6.28
CA ASP A 50 -4.45 27.06 7.28
C ASP A 50 -5.57 26.54 8.22
N SER A 51 -6.83 26.90 7.97
CA SER A 51 -7.93 26.40 8.80
C SER A 51 -8.06 24.87 8.65
N PRO A 52 -8.20 24.11 9.76
CA PRO A 52 -8.39 22.68 9.68
C PRO A 52 -9.76 22.34 9.10
N VAL A 53 -9.86 21.15 8.51
CA VAL A 53 -11.14 20.56 8.12
C VAL A 53 -11.75 19.91 9.35
N TYR A 54 -13.01 20.22 9.65
CA TYR A 54 -13.79 19.53 10.66
C TYR A 54 -14.68 18.47 10.00
N LEU A 55 -14.82 17.33 10.67
CA LEU A 55 -15.66 16.21 10.25
C LEU A 55 -16.69 15.92 11.32
N TRP A 56 -17.96 16.02 10.92
CA TRP A 56 -19.10 15.47 11.64
C TRP A 56 -19.53 14.17 10.97
N ALA A 57 -19.79 13.12 11.75
CA ALA A 57 -20.26 11.85 11.21
C ALA A 57 -21.35 11.20 12.06
N TRP A 58 -22.27 10.51 11.39
CA TRP A 58 -23.35 9.79 12.02
C TRP A 58 -23.71 8.52 11.26
N THR A 59 -24.35 7.58 11.94
CA THR A 59 -25.00 6.41 11.34
C THR A 59 -26.47 6.40 11.74
N ASP A 60 -27.28 5.57 11.10
CA ASP A 60 -28.72 5.45 11.44
C ASP A 60 -28.91 4.96 12.89
N ASP A 61 -28.00 4.09 13.36
CA ASP A 61 -28.02 3.54 14.72
C ASP A 61 -27.31 4.45 15.75
N ASN A 62 -26.48 5.39 15.29
CA ASN A 62 -25.73 6.31 16.13
C ASN A 62 -25.69 7.73 15.52
N PRO A 63 -26.64 8.61 15.88
CA PRO A 63 -26.73 9.95 15.30
C PRO A 63 -25.59 10.91 15.71
N GLN A 64 -24.77 10.54 16.70
CA GLN A 64 -23.59 11.31 17.14
C GLN A 64 -22.38 10.37 17.15
N PHE A 65 -22.02 9.87 15.97
CA PHE A 65 -20.98 8.87 15.84
C PHE A 65 -19.58 9.47 16.02
N LEU A 66 -19.33 10.67 15.49
CA LEU A 66 -18.04 11.34 15.56
C LEU A 66 -18.17 12.80 16.00
N GLY A 67 -17.68 13.07 17.22
CA GLY A 67 -17.82 14.35 17.92
C GLY A 67 -19.01 14.35 18.88
N GLU A 68 -18.82 14.89 20.09
CA GLU A 68 -19.91 15.06 21.07
C GLU A 68 -20.90 16.15 20.60
N ASP A 69 -20.38 17.21 19.96
CA ASP A 69 -21.15 18.36 19.47
C ASP A 69 -20.69 18.79 18.06
N TRP A 70 -21.57 19.50 17.35
CA TRP A 70 -21.23 20.18 16.10
C TRP A 70 -20.10 21.20 16.36
N PRO A 71 -19.03 21.27 15.52
CA PRO A 71 -18.89 20.73 14.16
C PRO A 71 -18.19 19.37 14.03
N GLY A 72 -18.12 18.60 15.12
CA GLY A 72 -17.34 17.36 15.17
C GLY A 72 -15.88 17.62 15.50
N ILE A 73 -14.97 16.86 14.91
CA ILE A 73 -13.53 16.93 15.23
C ILE A 73 -12.72 17.49 14.06
N PRO A 74 -11.61 18.21 14.31
CA PRO A 74 -10.63 18.49 13.27
C PRO A 74 -9.99 17.18 12.80
N ILE A 75 -9.87 16.99 11.49
CA ILE A 75 -9.25 15.80 10.89
C ILE A 75 -7.83 16.09 10.42
N SER A 76 -6.99 15.04 10.41
CA SER A 76 -5.55 15.16 10.14
C SER A 76 -5.27 15.58 8.70
N GLU A 77 -4.31 16.48 8.50
CA GLU A 77 -3.77 16.76 7.17
C GLU A 77 -3.01 15.53 6.66
N GLY A 78 -3.33 15.14 5.43
CA GLY A 78 -2.65 14.11 4.67
C GLY A 78 -1.87 14.70 3.50
N GLU A 79 -1.54 13.85 2.53
CA GLU A 79 -0.78 14.24 1.35
C GLU A 79 -1.64 14.92 0.28
N ASN A 80 -1.00 15.63 -0.65
CA ASN A 80 -1.65 16.20 -1.85
C ASN A 80 -2.83 17.17 -1.55
N GLY A 81 -2.81 17.80 -0.37
CA GLY A 81 -3.80 18.79 0.06
C GLY A 81 -5.11 18.19 0.59
N PHE A 82 -5.18 16.88 0.82
CA PHE A 82 -6.31 16.23 1.46
C PHE A 82 -6.15 16.23 2.98
N SER A 83 -7.25 16.42 3.70
CA SER A 83 -7.35 16.05 5.12
C SER A 83 -8.20 14.79 5.24
N SER A 84 -7.81 13.86 6.11
CA SER A 84 -8.36 12.50 6.13
C SER A 84 -8.73 12.00 7.53
N TYR A 85 -9.74 11.14 7.59
CA TYR A 85 -10.11 10.39 8.79
C TYR A 85 -10.46 8.95 8.44
N THR A 86 -9.92 8.02 9.21
CA THR A 86 -10.20 6.58 9.08
C THR A 86 -11.06 6.14 10.25
N PHE A 87 -12.26 5.66 9.94
CA PHE A 87 -13.19 5.11 10.92
C PHE A 87 -12.71 3.75 11.44
N ASP A 88 -13.22 3.32 12.59
CA ASP A 88 -12.99 1.96 13.06
C ASP A 88 -13.48 0.93 12.02
N SER A 89 -12.76 -0.19 11.89
CA SER A 89 -13.06 -1.23 10.89
C SER A 89 -14.46 -1.85 11.03
N SER A 90 -15.11 -1.70 12.19
CA SER A 90 -16.50 -2.11 12.43
C SER A 90 -17.53 -1.25 11.68
N VAL A 91 -17.21 0.00 11.35
CA VAL A 91 -18.11 0.90 10.62
C VAL A 91 -18.22 0.45 9.16
N LYS A 92 -19.44 0.05 8.75
CA LYS A 92 -19.72 -0.43 7.38
C LYS A 92 -20.40 0.60 6.50
N ILE A 93 -21.03 1.59 7.12
CA ILE A 93 -21.75 2.67 6.46
C ILE A 93 -21.72 3.88 7.38
N VAL A 94 -21.49 5.06 6.82
CA VAL A 94 -21.46 6.31 7.56
C VAL A 94 -21.98 7.45 6.70
N ASN A 95 -22.60 8.42 7.35
CA ASN A 95 -22.97 9.70 6.77
C ASN A 95 -22.06 10.78 7.36
N ILE A 96 -21.65 11.74 6.56
CA ILE A 96 -20.64 12.74 6.94
C ILE A 96 -21.00 14.15 6.47
N ILE A 97 -20.42 15.13 7.16
CA ILE A 97 -20.35 16.53 6.74
C ILE A 97 -18.91 17.04 6.97
N PHE A 98 -18.34 17.72 5.98
CA PHE A 98 -17.11 18.49 6.13
C PHE A 98 -17.44 19.95 6.42
N SER A 99 -16.69 20.61 7.29
CA SER A 99 -16.88 22.03 7.57
C SER A 99 -15.59 22.78 7.92
N LYS A 100 -15.65 24.10 7.86
CA LYS A 100 -14.63 25.00 8.40
C LYS A 100 -15.09 25.47 9.78
N ASP A 101 -14.78 24.69 10.81
CA ASP A 101 -15.23 24.97 12.19
C ASP A 101 -16.75 25.25 12.27
N GLY A 102 -17.53 24.46 11.54
CA GLY A 102 -18.98 24.55 11.49
C GLY A 102 -19.56 25.50 10.44
N SER A 103 -18.78 26.40 9.82
CA SER A 103 -19.27 27.19 8.68
C SER A 103 -18.16 27.75 7.78
N PRO A 104 -18.24 27.58 6.45
CA PRO A 104 -19.29 26.88 5.71
C PRO A 104 -19.20 25.35 5.89
N GLN A 105 -20.30 24.65 5.60
CA GLN A 105 -20.40 23.18 5.70
C GLN A 105 -20.82 22.53 4.38
N SER A 106 -20.47 21.26 4.17
CA SER A 106 -20.95 20.54 3.00
C SER A 106 -22.44 20.25 3.09
N THR A 107 -23.09 19.98 1.97
CA THR A 107 -24.35 19.22 1.96
C THR A 107 -24.12 17.84 2.60
N ASN A 108 -25.18 17.20 3.09
CA ASN A 108 -25.09 15.85 3.66
C ASN A 108 -24.53 14.88 2.62
N ILE A 109 -23.46 14.17 3.00
CA ILE A 109 -22.90 13.08 2.21
C ILE A 109 -23.34 11.79 2.92
N THR A 110 -24.19 11.01 2.28
CA THR A 110 -24.82 9.84 2.91
C THR A 110 -24.36 8.53 2.29
N ASN A 111 -24.53 7.43 3.03
CA ASN A 111 -24.26 6.07 2.58
C ASN A 111 -22.81 5.83 2.10
N VAL A 112 -21.83 6.41 2.80
CA VAL A 112 -20.42 6.14 2.51
C VAL A 112 -20.08 4.74 3.02
N VAL A 113 -19.86 3.80 2.10
CA VAL A 113 -19.60 2.38 2.39
C VAL A 113 -18.17 1.92 2.10
N LYS A 114 -17.34 2.81 1.53
CA LYS A 114 -15.94 2.56 1.16
C LYS A 114 -15.13 3.83 1.27
N SER A 115 -13.81 3.68 1.33
CA SER A 115 -12.90 4.83 1.30
C SER A 115 -13.15 5.68 0.06
N THR A 116 -13.34 6.98 0.27
CA THR A 116 -13.75 7.92 -0.77
C THR A 116 -13.09 9.27 -0.53
N CYS A 117 -12.57 9.86 -1.61
CA CYS A 117 -11.99 11.19 -1.59
C CYS A 117 -12.94 12.18 -2.23
N TYR A 118 -13.07 13.33 -1.58
CA TYR A 118 -13.96 14.42 -1.95
C TYR A 118 -13.14 15.68 -2.20
N GLU A 119 -13.58 16.49 -3.15
CA GLU A 119 -13.07 17.83 -3.38
C GLU A 119 -14.22 18.82 -3.27
N PHE A 120 -13.93 20.03 -2.80
CA PHE A 120 -14.86 21.16 -2.92
C PHE A 120 -15.32 21.30 -4.38
N ASP A 121 -16.63 21.45 -4.58
CA ASP A 121 -17.21 21.62 -5.91
C ASP A 121 -17.70 23.06 -6.08
N ALA A 122 -18.75 23.47 -5.36
CA ALA A 122 -19.26 24.83 -5.43
C ALA A 122 -19.97 25.26 -4.13
N TYR A 123 -20.03 26.57 -3.89
CA TYR A 123 -20.94 27.12 -2.89
C TYR A 123 -22.39 27.01 -3.37
N VAL A 124 -23.25 26.44 -2.52
CA VAL A 124 -24.70 26.37 -2.71
C VAL A 124 -25.37 27.58 -2.04
N SER A 125 -24.80 28.07 -0.95
CA SER A 125 -25.17 29.29 -0.24
C SER A 125 -23.93 29.87 0.48
N GLU A 126 -24.08 30.98 1.19
CA GLU A 126 -22.98 31.58 1.97
C GLU A 126 -22.40 30.63 3.02
N ASN A 127 -23.21 29.71 3.55
CA ASN A 127 -22.82 28.79 4.62
C ASN A 127 -22.81 27.32 4.19
N THR A 128 -23.10 27.01 2.94
CA THR A 128 -23.22 25.62 2.45
C THR A 128 -22.50 25.43 1.12
N PHE A 129 -21.76 24.33 0.97
CA PHE A 129 -21.09 23.94 -0.28
C PHE A 129 -21.43 22.49 -0.69
N SER A 130 -21.31 22.17 -1.96
CA SER A 130 -21.34 20.81 -2.49
C SER A 130 -19.92 20.25 -2.57
N VAL A 131 -19.83 18.92 -2.57
CA VAL A 131 -18.59 18.20 -2.88
C VAL A 131 -18.79 17.32 -4.10
N LYS A 132 -17.70 17.01 -4.77
CA LYS A 132 -17.63 15.97 -5.81
C LYS A 132 -16.65 14.89 -5.39
N THR A 133 -16.88 13.66 -5.83
CA THR A 133 -15.93 12.55 -5.63
C THR A 133 -14.76 12.70 -6.59
N VAL A 134 -13.55 12.42 -6.10
CA VAL A 134 -12.32 12.43 -6.88
C VAL A 134 -11.51 11.17 -6.57
N ASP A 135 -10.56 10.84 -7.44
CA ASP A 135 -9.62 9.76 -7.17
C ASP A 135 -8.79 10.10 -5.93
N CYS A 136 -8.69 9.12 -5.03
CA CYS A 136 -7.83 9.27 -3.88
C CYS A 136 -6.36 9.30 -4.31
N PRO A 137 -5.52 10.17 -3.72
CA PRO A 137 -4.10 10.16 -4.02
C PRO A 137 -3.52 8.79 -3.67
N ALA A 138 -2.92 8.13 -4.67
CA ALA A 138 -2.17 6.90 -4.45
C ALA A 138 -0.81 7.25 -3.81
N PRO A 139 -0.31 6.46 -2.85
CA PRO A 139 1.04 6.66 -2.33
C PRO A 139 2.05 6.53 -3.47
N SER A 140 3.10 7.36 -3.47
CA SER A 140 4.20 7.24 -4.43
C SER A 140 5.35 6.42 -3.84
N TYR A 141 5.95 5.56 -4.65
CA TYR A 141 7.11 4.76 -4.29
C TYR A 141 8.28 5.01 -5.25
N THR A 142 9.50 4.85 -4.74
CA THR A 142 10.73 5.05 -5.50
C THR A 142 11.26 3.72 -6.03
N VAL A 143 11.51 3.66 -7.34
CA VAL A 143 12.26 2.59 -7.98
C VAL A 143 13.68 3.11 -8.27
N SER A 144 14.66 2.57 -7.55
CA SER A 144 16.08 2.86 -7.79
C SER A 144 16.68 1.78 -8.68
N VAL A 145 17.46 2.18 -9.69
CA VAL A 145 18.15 1.26 -10.60
C VAL A 145 19.65 1.54 -10.66
N SER A 146 20.46 0.49 -10.75
CA SER A 146 21.92 0.59 -10.94
C SER A 146 22.43 -0.51 -11.87
N ALA A 147 23.62 -0.31 -12.43
CA ALA A 147 24.36 -1.31 -13.20
C ALA A 147 25.51 -1.88 -12.35
N ASN A 148 25.76 -3.18 -12.46
CA ASN A 148 26.85 -3.87 -11.77
C ASN A 148 27.53 -4.91 -12.69
N PRO A 149 28.80 -4.72 -13.08
CA PRO A 149 29.60 -3.51 -12.88
C PRO A 149 29.01 -2.30 -13.63
N ALA A 150 29.38 -1.09 -13.25
CA ALA A 150 28.85 0.14 -13.84
C ALA A 150 29.29 0.32 -15.31
N GLU A 151 30.48 -0.16 -15.64
CA GLU A 151 31.04 -0.25 -16.98
C GLU A 151 30.43 -1.38 -17.83
N GLY A 152 29.59 -2.25 -17.24
CA GLY A 152 28.94 -3.33 -17.97
C GLY A 152 27.78 -2.88 -18.85
N GLY A 153 27.17 -1.73 -18.56
CA GLY A 153 26.05 -1.22 -19.34
C GLY A 153 25.34 -0.02 -18.73
N THR A 154 24.23 0.38 -19.37
CA THR A 154 23.31 1.42 -18.86
C THR A 154 22.00 0.83 -18.37
N VAL A 155 21.38 1.50 -17.40
CA VAL A 155 20.04 1.19 -16.91
C VAL A 155 19.12 2.41 -16.99
N THR A 156 17.84 2.17 -17.29
CA THR A 156 16.78 3.19 -17.31
C THR A 156 15.51 2.66 -16.66
N GLY A 157 14.55 3.54 -16.39
CA GLY A 157 13.25 3.17 -15.82
C GLY A 157 13.15 3.29 -14.29
N GLY A 158 14.20 3.81 -13.63
CA GLY A 158 14.08 4.27 -12.25
C GLY A 158 13.31 5.59 -12.15
N GLY A 159 12.77 5.90 -10.97
CA GLY A 159 11.98 7.10 -10.74
C GLY A 159 10.98 6.97 -9.59
N SER A 160 10.12 7.96 -9.45
CA SER A 160 8.96 7.92 -8.54
C SER A 160 7.72 7.51 -9.33
N TYR A 161 6.96 6.57 -8.78
CA TYR A 161 5.78 5.98 -9.41
C TYR A 161 4.63 5.93 -8.40
N GLU A 162 3.41 6.23 -8.83
CA GLU A 162 2.21 6.01 -8.02
C GLU A 162 1.99 4.51 -7.80
N SER A 163 1.51 4.15 -6.62
CA SER A 163 1.17 2.78 -6.26
C SER A 163 0.13 2.20 -7.22
N GLY A 164 0.33 0.94 -7.61
CA GLY A 164 -0.54 0.23 -8.54
C GLY A 164 -0.22 0.51 -10.02
N THR A 165 0.62 1.49 -10.33
CA THR A 165 1.08 1.71 -11.71
C THR A 165 2.17 0.72 -12.12
N SER A 166 2.35 0.52 -13.42
CA SER A 166 3.42 -0.32 -13.96
C SER A 166 4.70 0.48 -14.19
N CYS A 167 5.82 -0.07 -13.73
CA CYS A 167 7.17 0.40 -14.02
C CYS A 167 7.88 -0.62 -14.92
N THR A 168 8.61 -0.13 -15.92
CA THR A 168 9.49 -0.95 -16.77
C THR A 168 10.92 -0.46 -16.63
N VAL A 169 11.80 -1.33 -16.13
CA VAL A 169 13.24 -1.08 -16.11
C VAL A 169 13.90 -1.76 -17.30
N THR A 170 14.92 -1.13 -17.87
CA THR A 170 15.62 -1.64 -19.06
C THR A 170 17.13 -1.53 -18.89
N ALA A 171 17.83 -2.59 -19.26
CA ALA A 171 19.29 -2.68 -19.27
C ALA A 171 19.78 -2.75 -20.73
N ILE A 172 20.91 -2.10 -21.00
CA ILE A 172 21.62 -2.20 -22.28
C ILE A 172 23.08 -2.50 -21.94
N ALA A 173 23.59 -3.65 -22.37
CA ALA A 173 24.98 -4.03 -22.18
C ALA A 173 25.89 -3.21 -23.11
N TYR A 174 27.07 -2.82 -22.61
CA TYR A 174 28.13 -2.27 -23.44
C TYR A 174 28.92 -3.39 -24.14
N GLY A 175 29.73 -3.01 -25.13
CA GLY A 175 30.55 -3.96 -25.87
C GLY A 175 31.53 -4.70 -24.96
N GLY A 176 31.64 -6.01 -25.13
CA GLY A 176 32.45 -6.88 -24.27
C GLY A 176 31.75 -7.32 -22.99
N TYR A 177 30.44 -7.04 -22.82
CA TYR A 177 29.63 -7.51 -21.70
C TYR A 177 28.34 -8.17 -22.17
N ILE A 178 27.85 -9.11 -21.37
CA ILE A 178 26.51 -9.70 -21.45
C ILE A 178 25.71 -9.36 -20.21
N PHE A 179 24.42 -9.12 -20.38
CA PHE A 179 23.49 -8.97 -19.27
C PHE A 179 23.12 -10.35 -18.70
N THR A 180 23.19 -10.50 -17.37
CA THR A 180 22.94 -11.79 -16.70
C THR A 180 21.65 -11.80 -15.87
N GLY A 181 21.12 -10.62 -15.49
CA GLY A 181 19.81 -10.53 -14.84
C GLY A 181 19.63 -9.30 -13.97
N TRP A 182 18.37 -8.99 -13.68
CA TRP A 182 17.98 -8.03 -12.66
C TRP A 182 17.93 -8.72 -11.29
N THR A 183 18.52 -8.10 -10.28
CA THR A 183 18.43 -8.56 -8.88
C THR A 183 17.82 -7.51 -7.97
N GLU A 184 17.12 -7.97 -6.93
CA GLU A 184 16.68 -7.17 -5.79
C GLU A 184 17.03 -7.96 -4.52
N ASN A 185 17.67 -7.33 -3.54
CA ASN A 185 18.14 -8.02 -2.32
C ASN A 185 18.99 -9.28 -2.60
N ASN A 186 19.79 -9.27 -3.67
CA ASN A 186 20.60 -10.39 -4.16
C ASN A 186 19.82 -11.59 -4.73
N GLU A 187 18.51 -11.48 -4.92
CA GLU A 187 17.69 -12.49 -5.59
C GLU A 187 17.39 -12.07 -7.03
N VAL A 188 17.47 -13.01 -7.98
CA VAL A 188 17.15 -12.76 -9.39
C VAL A 188 15.64 -12.57 -9.54
N VAL A 189 15.22 -11.40 -10.00
CA VAL A 189 13.81 -11.06 -10.25
C VAL A 189 13.43 -11.12 -11.72
N SER A 190 14.42 -11.05 -12.63
CA SER A 190 14.23 -11.23 -14.06
C SER A 190 15.55 -11.56 -14.75
N THR A 191 15.52 -12.40 -15.79
CA THR A 191 16.64 -12.66 -16.71
C THR A 191 16.50 -11.91 -18.03
N GLU A 192 15.40 -11.18 -18.22
CA GLU A 192 15.13 -10.39 -19.42
C GLU A 192 15.70 -8.98 -19.30
N LEU A 193 16.23 -8.43 -20.41
CA LEU A 193 16.78 -7.06 -20.48
C LEU A 193 15.76 -6.00 -20.06
N SER A 194 14.48 -6.26 -20.32
CA SER A 194 13.36 -5.42 -19.90
C SER A 194 12.53 -6.15 -18.86
N TYR A 195 12.31 -5.51 -17.71
CA TYR A 195 11.52 -6.09 -16.62
C TYR A 195 10.40 -5.12 -16.22
N THR A 196 9.15 -5.59 -16.35
CA THR A 196 7.94 -4.82 -16.00
C THR A 196 7.29 -5.40 -14.76
N PHE A 197 6.91 -4.54 -13.82
CA PHE A 197 6.24 -4.93 -12.58
C PHE A 197 5.30 -3.82 -12.08
N THR A 198 4.36 -4.18 -11.21
CA THR A 198 3.50 -3.23 -10.50
C THR A 198 4.23 -2.64 -9.30
N VAL A 199 4.17 -1.32 -9.14
CA VAL A 199 4.81 -0.63 -8.02
C VAL A 199 3.89 -0.64 -6.81
N GLU A 200 4.27 -1.37 -5.76
CA GLU A 200 3.50 -1.47 -4.51
C GLU A 200 4.31 -1.03 -3.27
N LYS A 201 5.61 -0.79 -3.45
CA LYS A 201 6.57 -0.36 -2.43
C LYS A 201 7.83 0.19 -3.10
N ASP A 202 8.71 0.80 -2.32
CA ASP A 202 10.05 1.16 -2.78
C ASP A 202 10.82 -0.08 -3.20
N ARG A 203 11.56 0.04 -4.31
CA ARG A 203 12.36 -1.05 -4.89
C ARG A 203 13.76 -0.57 -5.25
N THR A 204 14.74 -1.46 -5.10
CA THR A 204 16.12 -1.23 -5.53
C THR A 204 16.55 -2.40 -6.40
N LEU A 205 16.75 -2.12 -7.68
CA LEU A 205 17.05 -3.11 -8.71
C LEU A 205 18.45 -2.90 -9.27
N THR A 206 19.21 -3.98 -9.36
CA THR A 206 20.55 -3.97 -9.97
C THR A 206 20.52 -4.79 -11.25
N ALA A 207 20.91 -4.19 -12.37
CA ALA A 207 21.22 -4.91 -13.60
C ALA A 207 22.62 -5.49 -13.50
N ASN A 208 22.74 -6.81 -13.58
CA ASN A 208 24.02 -7.49 -13.51
C ASN A 208 24.55 -7.79 -14.90
N PHE A 209 25.85 -7.56 -15.07
CA PHE A 209 26.58 -7.81 -16.31
C PHE A 209 27.84 -8.62 -16.02
N GLU A 210 28.27 -9.40 -17.00
CA GLU A 210 29.51 -10.16 -16.97
C GLU A 210 30.28 -9.92 -18.28
N GLU A 211 31.60 -10.07 -18.25
CA GLU A 211 32.40 -9.95 -19.48
C GLU A 211 31.99 -11.04 -20.48
N ASP A 212 31.89 -10.67 -21.75
CA ASP A 212 31.62 -11.59 -22.84
C ASP A 212 32.92 -12.31 -23.24
N ASP A 213 33.14 -13.49 -22.67
CA ASP A 213 34.28 -14.36 -22.96
C ASP A 213 34.14 -15.14 -24.29
N SER A 214 33.20 -14.76 -25.17
CA SER A 214 33.05 -15.42 -26.46
C SER A 214 34.34 -15.30 -27.29
N PRO A 215 34.92 -16.43 -27.77
CA PRO A 215 36.18 -16.38 -28.49
C PRO A 215 35.98 -15.62 -29.80
N PHE A 216 36.80 -14.58 -30.02
CA PHE A 216 36.84 -13.87 -31.29
C PHE A 216 37.28 -14.83 -32.39
N ILE A 217 36.37 -15.19 -33.30
CA ILE A 217 36.72 -16.00 -34.49
C ILE A 217 37.09 -15.03 -35.62
N PRO A 218 38.38 -14.88 -35.98
CA PRO A 218 38.74 -14.05 -37.12
C PRO A 218 38.19 -14.66 -38.42
N ILE A 219 37.49 -13.86 -39.22
CA ILE A 219 37.08 -14.24 -40.57
C ILE A 219 38.33 -14.15 -41.46
N THR A 220 38.85 -15.29 -41.91
CA THR A 220 39.96 -15.40 -42.87
C THR A 220 39.47 -15.62 -44.28
#